data_AF-A0A970YZN9-F1
#
_entry.id   AF-A0A970YZN9-F1
#
_cell.length_a   1.000
_cell.length_b   1.000
_cell.length_c   1.000
_cell.angle_alpha   90.00
_cell.angle_beta   90.00
_cell.angle_gamma   90.00
#
_symmetry.space_group_name_H-M   'P 1'
#
loop_
_entity.id
_entity.type
_entity.pdbx_description
1 polymer ?
#
loop_
_entity_poly.entity_id
_entity_poly.type
_entity_poly.pdbx_seq_one_letter_code
_entity_poly.pdbx_strand_id
1 'polypeptide(L)'
;MDNEKIHKPAEEWIIQAEYDIETAVFMLNAGRYIYAVFMAHLALEKLFKGLYVYYLRQNPPRTHNLILMLERIETIYKLRLTNEE
;
A
#
# COMPACT_ATOMS: atom_id res chain seq x y z
N MET A 1 -15.09 -10.44 20.14
CA MET A 1 -14.69 -9.65 18.96
C MET A 1 -13.25 -9.29 19.15
N ASP A 2 -12.35 -10.00 18.46
CA ASP A 2 -10.92 -9.88 18.66
C ASP A 2 -10.48 -8.45 18.34
N ASN A 3 -9.90 -7.82 19.35
CA ASN A 3 -9.30 -6.51 19.30
C ASN A 3 -7.94 -6.66 18.59
N GLU A 4 -7.95 -6.94 17.29
CA GLU A 4 -6.72 -7.11 16.51
C GLU A 4 -6.01 -5.75 16.44
N LYS A 5 -4.99 -5.58 17.28
CA LYS A 5 -4.17 -4.38 17.32
C LYS A 5 -3.54 -4.18 15.94
N ILE A 6 -3.77 -3.01 15.33
CA ILE A 6 -3.07 -2.61 14.11
C ILE A 6 -1.56 -2.65 14.43
N HIS A 7 -0.83 -3.50 13.72
CA HIS A 7 0.60 -3.71 13.99
C HIS A 7 1.45 -2.56 13.47
N LYS A 8 1.03 -1.94 12.36
CA LYS A 8 1.72 -0.82 11.72
C LYS A 8 0.71 0.23 11.28
N PRO A 9 0.83 1.50 11.74
CA PRO A 9 -0.03 2.59 11.30
C PRO A 9 0.04 2.86 9.80
N ALA A 10 -1.01 3.47 9.24
CA ALA A 10 -1.06 3.80 7.82
C ALA A 10 0.06 4.78 7.41
N GLU A 11 0.39 5.72 8.29
CA GLU A 11 1.41 6.74 8.11
C GLU A 11 2.81 6.11 7.95
N GLU A 12 3.10 5.06 8.73
CA GLU A 12 4.38 4.37 8.63
C GLU A 12 4.50 3.62 7.29
N TRP A 13 3.41 3.05 6.78
CA TRP A 13 3.40 2.46 5.44
C TRP A 13 3.66 3.50 4.34
N ILE A 14 3.06 4.68 4.47
CA ILE A 14 3.21 5.78 3.50
C ILE A 14 4.66 6.28 3.48
N ILE A 15 5.26 6.54 4.65
CA ILE A 15 6.66 6.97 4.75
C ILE A 15 7.61 5.97 4.07
N GLN A 16 7.37 4.67 4.26
CA GLN A 16 8.19 3.65 3.60
C GLN A 16 7.95 3.57 2.09
N ALA A 17 6.71 3.82 1.63
CA ALA A 17 6.41 3.88 0.20
C ALA A 17 7.11 5.07 -0.48
N GLU A 18 7.13 6.23 0.17
CA GLU A 18 7.82 7.43 -0.29
C GLU A 18 9.34 7.19 -0.40
N TYR A 19 9.93 6.57 0.61
CA TYR A 19 11.35 6.20 0.59
C TYR A 19 11.70 5.23 -0.55
N ASP A 20 10.86 4.21 -0.78
CA ASP A 20 11.07 3.24 -1.84
C ASP A 20 11.00 3.88 -3.23
N ILE A 21 10.02 4.76 -3.49
CA ILE A 21 9.88 5.40 -4.80
C ILE A 21 11.01 6.40 -5.06
N GLU A 22 11.48 7.11 -4.03
CA GLU A 22 12.68 7.95 -4.13
C GLU A 22 13.90 7.10 -4.50
N THR A 23 14.05 5.95 -3.85
CA THR A 23 15.11 4.99 -4.19
C THR A 23 14.98 4.46 -5.63
N ALA A 24 13.76 4.22 -6.11
CA ALA A 24 13.52 3.81 -7.49
C ALA A 24 14.04 4.87 -8.49
N VAL A 25 13.84 6.15 -8.20
CA VAL A 25 14.36 7.27 -9.02
C VAL A 25 15.89 7.27 -9.03
N PHE A 26 16.53 7.08 -7.87
CA PHE A 26 18.00 6.96 -7.83
C PHE A 26 18.51 5.77 -8.64
N MET A 27 17.86 4.61 -8.56
CA MET A 27 18.24 3.42 -9.32
C MET A 27 18.05 3.62 -10.83
N LEU A 28 17.00 4.32 -11.24
CA LEU A 28 16.75 4.67 -12.64
C LEU A 28 17.89 5.53 -13.19
N ASN A 29 18.24 6.60 -12.46
CA ASN A 29 19.31 7.53 -12.84
C ASN A 29 20.69 6.85 -12.86
N ALA A 30 20.91 5.86 -12.01
CA ALA A 30 22.14 5.06 -11.97
C ALA A 30 22.21 3.96 -13.06
N GLY A 31 21.23 3.87 -13.96
CA GLY A 31 21.16 2.84 -14.99
C GLY A 31 20.89 1.44 -14.45
N ARG A 32 20.32 1.32 -13.24
CA ARG A 32 19.97 0.06 -12.56
C ARG A 32 18.49 -0.24 -12.76
N TYR A 33 18.08 -0.44 -14.01
CA TYR A 33 16.66 -0.47 -14.40
C TYR A 33 15.84 -1.57 -13.71
N ILE A 34 16.37 -2.79 -13.58
CA ILE A 34 15.65 -3.88 -12.88
C ILE A 34 15.37 -3.50 -11.42
N TYR A 35 16.34 -2.88 -10.75
CA TYR A 35 16.19 -2.41 -9.38
C TYR A 35 15.21 -1.24 -9.28
N ALA A 36 15.19 -0.33 -10.26
CA ALA A 36 14.21 0.74 -10.31
C ALA A 36 12.78 0.20 -10.36
N VAL A 37 12.51 -0.78 -11.23
CA VAL A 37 11.19 -1.44 -11.33
C VAL A 37 10.85 -2.17 -10.03
N PHE A 38 11.80 -2.90 -9.45
CA PHE A 38 11.59 -3.60 -8.19
C PHE A 38 11.24 -2.64 -7.04
N MET A 39 11.96 -1.53 -6.91
CA MET A 39 11.69 -0.51 -5.88
C MET A 39 10.34 0.17 -6.10
N ALA A 40 9.98 0.49 -7.35
CA ALA A 40 8.65 1.04 -7.66
C ALA A 40 7.52 0.06 -7.30
N HIS A 41 7.72 -1.24 -7.52
CA HIS A 41 6.76 -2.27 -7.11
C HIS A 41 6.59 -2.32 -5.59
N LEU A 42 7.69 -2.27 -4.83
CA LEU A 42 7.64 -2.23 -3.36
C LEU A 42 6.92 -0.97 -2.85
N ALA A 43 7.19 0.19 -3.46
CA ALA A 43 6.52 1.44 -3.11
C ALA A 43 4.99 1.32 -3.25
N LEU A 44 4.53 0.77 -4.38
CA LEU A 44 3.09 0.52 -4.62
C LEU A 44 2.50 -0.46 -3.61
N GLU A 45 3.22 -1.55 -3.29
CA GLU A 45 2.77 -2.51 -2.28
C GLU A 45 2.56 -1.85 -0.91
N LYS A 46 3.54 -1.05 -0.48
CA LYS A 46 3.48 -0.34 0.81
C LYS A 46 2.39 0.72 0.82
N LEU A 47 2.20 1.47 -0.27
CA LEU A 47 1.12 2.44 -0.40
C LEU A 47 -0.25 1.77 -0.24
N PHE A 48 -0.49 0.67 -0.96
CA PHE A 48 -1.75 -0.06 -0.85
C PHE A 48 -1.96 -0.63 0.55
N LYS A 49 -0.90 -1.07 1.24
CA LYS A 49 -1.00 -1.51 2.65
C LYS A 49 -1.40 -0.36 3.57
N GLY A 50 -0.84 0.83 3.35
CA GLY A 50 -1.24 2.05 4.06
C GLY A 50 -2.72 2.40 3.84
N LEU A 51 -3.17 2.40 2.59
CA LEU A 51 -4.58 2.64 2.25
C LEU A 51 -5.50 1.59 2.87
N TYR A 52 -5.10 0.32 2.89
CA TYR A 52 -5.86 -0.75 3.53
C TYR A 52 -6.05 -0.47 5.03
N VAL A 53 -4.97 -0.12 5.75
CA VAL A 53 -5.04 0.23 7.17
C VAL A 53 -5.91 1.47 7.39
N TYR A 54 -5.79 2.49 6.54
CA TYR A 54 -6.52 3.74 6.65
C TYR A 54 -8.04 3.55 6.49
N TYR A 55 -8.46 2.83 5.43
CA TYR A 55 -9.88 2.64 5.12
C TYR A 55 -10.53 1.53 5.94
N LEU A 56 -9.86 0.38 6.10
CA LEU A 56 -10.44 -0.80 6.75
C LEU A 56 -10.17 -0.87 8.24
N ARG A 57 -9.19 -0.11 8.76
CA ARG A 57 -8.74 -0.20 10.16
C ARG A 57 -8.36 -1.62 10.58
N GLN A 58 -7.83 -2.39 9.64
CA GLN A 58 -7.39 -3.78 9.80
C GLN A 58 -5.96 -3.94 9.31
N ASN A 59 -5.29 -4.98 9.79
CA ASN A 59 -3.98 -5.34 9.27
C ASN A 59 -4.09 -5.78 7.80
N PRO A 60 -3.19 -5.32 6.92
CA PRO A 60 -3.21 -5.73 5.52
C PRO A 60 -2.91 -7.24 5.40
N PRO A 61 -3.54 -7.93 4.43
CA PRO A 61 -3.29 -9.35 4.21
C PRO A 61 -1.83 -9.58 3.83
N ARG A 62 -1.28 -10.73 4.26
CA ARG A 62 0.07 -11.19 3.86
C ARG A 62 0.06 -11.72 2.43
N THR A 63 -0.09 -10.82 1.46
CA THR A 63 -0.07 -11.10 0.03
C THR A 63 0.77 -10.06 -0.70
N HIS A 64 1.43 -10.49 -1.79
CA HIS A 64 2.13 -9.63 -2.74
C HIS A 64 1.29 -9.35 -4.00
N ASN A 65 0.05 -9.85 -4.05
CA ASN A 65 -0.84 -9.60 -5.19
C ASN A 65 -1.48 -8.21 -5.07
N LEU A 66 -0.88 -7.24 -5.76
CA LEU A 66 -1.33 -5.85 -5.78
C LEU A 66 -2.75 -5.69 -6.34
N ILE A 67 -3.12 -6.48 -7.35
CA ILE A 67 -4.46 -6.43 -7.98
C ILE A 67 -5.52 -6.79 -6.96
N LEU A 68 -5.33 -7.91 -6.26
CA LEU A 68 -6.25 -8.37 -5.21
C LEU A 68 -6.40 -7.31 -4.10
N MET A 69 -5.31 -6.64 -3.74
CA MET A 69 -5.34 -5.63 -2.67
C MET A 69 -6.08 -4.37 -3.13
N LEU A 70 -5.88 -3.95 -4.38
CA LEU A 70 -6.60 -2.84 -4.99
C LEU A 70 -8.09 -3.13 -5.11
N GLU A 71 -8.48 -4.30 -5.61
CA GLU A 71 -9.89 -4.72 -5.75
C GLU A 71 -10.64 -4.65 -4.41
N ARG A 72 -9.99 -5.06 -3.32
CA ARG A 72 -10.56 -4.97 -1.96
C ARG A 72 -10.73 -3.52 -1.51
N ILE A 73 -9.73 -2.68 -1.74
CA ILE A 73 -9.79 -1.25 -1.39
C ILE A 73 -10.91 -0.57 -2.20
N GLU A 74 -10.97 -0.82 -3.50
CA GLU A 74 -11.97 -0.23 -4.42
C GLU A 74 -13.39 -0.64 -4.05
N THR A 75 -13.61 -1.93 -3.77
CA THR A 75 -14.93 -2.44 -3.37
C THR A 75 -15.43 -1.74 -2.12
N ILE A 76 -14.55 -1.57 -1.12
CA ILE A 76 -14.90 -0.94 0.16
C ILE A 76 -15.10 0.56 0.00
N TYR A 77 -14.27 1.21 -0.79
CA TYR A 77 -14.41 2.64 -1.10
C TYR A 77 -15.77 2.93 -1.75
N LYS A 78 -16.18 2.13 -2.74
CA LYS A 78 -17.50 2.23 -3.37
C LYS A 78 -18.64 2.01 -2.37
N LEU A 79 -18.54 1.00 -1.51
CA LEU A 79 -19.56 0.73 -0.48
C LEU A 79 -19.69 1.89 0.52
N ARG A 80 -18.60 2.58 0.87
CA ARG A 80 -18.70 3.73 1.79
C ARG A 80 -19.40 4.92 1.13
N LEU A 81 -19.12 5.21 -0.15
CA LEU A 81 -19.78 6.28 -0.89
C LEU A 81 -21.30 6.08 -1.02
N THR A 82 -21.76 4.84 -1.20
CA THR A 82 -23.20 4.54 -1.32
C THR A 82 -23.97 4.57 0.00
N ASN A 83 -23.27 4.61 1.15
CA ASN A 83 -23.90 4.64 2.48
C ASN A 83 -23.90 6.05 3.11
N GLU A 84 -23.37 7.05 2.41
CA GLU A 84 -23.35 8.47 2.82
C GLU A 84 -24.42 9.31 2.08
N GLU A 85 -25.31 8.67 1.31
CA GLU A 85 -26.56 9.23 0.74
C GLU A 85 -27.79 8.77 1.55
#